data_AF-A0A531M5X5-F1
#
_entry.id   AF-A0A531M5X5-F1
#
_cell.length_a   1.000
_cell.length_b   1.000
_cell.length_c   1.000
_cell.angle_alpha   90.00
_cell.angle_beta   90.00
_cell.angle_gamma   90.00
#
_symmetry.space_group_name_H-M   'P 1'
#
loop_
_entity.id
_entity.type
_entity.pdbx_description
1 polymer ?
#
loop_
_entity_poly.entity_id
_entity_poly.type
_entity_poly.pdbx_seq_one_letter_code
_entity_poly.pdbx_strand_id
1 'polypeptide(L)'
;MPDNITLDRAMGALVGGALGDALGMPTQLLSPARIAELYGHVADFVAPFAGHPVSKGLLAGTITDDTEQALLLGRILIESGDGFDHARWVNALLDWEREVKARGSYDLLGPSTKRAIDAINNGVPAQEAGRSGDTNGAAMRIAPVGIMMPLEPLDAF
;
A
#
# COMPACT_ATOMS: atom_id res chain seq x y z
N MET A 1 9.98 -7.67 26.11
CA MET A 1 9.06 -8.15 25.07
C MET A 1 7.82 -7.29 25.13
N PRO A 2 7.21 -6.91 23.99
CA PRO A 2 5.91 -6.23 24.03
C PRO A 2 4.91 -7.08 24.80
N ASP A 3 4.01 -6.44 25.54
CA ASP A 3 2.92 -7.17 26.18
C ASP A 3 1.96 -7.75 25.12
N ASN A 4 1.19 -8.75 25.51
CA ASN A 4 0.33 -9.48 24.57
C ASN A 4 -0.69 -8.56 23.87
N ILE A 5 -1.05 -7.43 24.50
CA ILE A 5 -2.01 -6.46 23.97
C ILE A 5 -1.37 -5.62 22.86
N THR A 6 -0.11 -5.20 23.04
CA THR A 6 0.63 -4.41 22.06
C THR A 6 0.89 -5.23 20.80
N LEU A 7 1.29 -6.50 20.97
CA LEU A 7 1.48 -7.40 19.84
C LEU A 7 0.16 -7.66 19.10
N ASP A 8 -0.93 -7.92 19.82
CA ASP A 8 -2.26 -8.12 19.24
C ASP A 8 -2.72 -6.90 18.43
N ARG A 9 -2.52 -5.68 18.95
CA ARG A 9 -2.85 -4.43 18.25
C ARG A 9 -1.99 -4.20 17.01
N ALA A 10 -0.69 -4.48 17.08
CA ALA A 10 0.21 -4.36 15.93
C ALA A 10 -0.19 -5.36 14.83
N MET A 11 -0.52 -6.60 15.20
CA MET A 11 -1.06 -7.60 14.28
C MET A 11 -2.39 -7.15 13.70
N GLY A 12 -3.30 -6.64 14.53
CA GLY A 12 -4.60 -6.11 14.11
C GLY A 12 -4.47 -4.95 13.12
N ALA A 13 -3.47 -4.07 13.27
CA ALA A 13 -3.22 -2.98 12.33
C ALA A 13 -2.77 -3.49 10.96
N LEU A 14 -1.84 -4.45 10.92
CA LEU A 14 -1.33 -5.00 9.64
C LEU A 14 -2.37 -5.90 8.97
N VAL A 15 -2.96 -6.84 9.71
CA VAL A 15 -3.98 -7.77 9.20
C VAL A 15 -5.25 -7.00 8.84
N GLY A 16 -5.70 -6.07 9.69
CA GLY A 16 -6.86 -5.23 9.42
C GLY A 16 -6.69 -4.38 8.16
N GLY A 17 -5.49 -3.82 7.95
CA GLY A 17 -5.14 -3.14 6.70
C GLY A 17 -5.29 -4.05 5.48
N ALA A 18 -4.72 -5.26 5.54
CA ALA A 18 -4.80 -6.25 4.47
C ALA A 18 -6.22 -6.74 4.18
N LEU A 19 -7.03 -6.96 5.22
CA LEU A 19 -8.44 -7.33 5.09
C LEU A 19 -9.24 -6.19 4.46
N GLY A 20 -8.99 -4.94 4.88
CA GLY A 20 -9.66 -3.75 4.34
C GLY A 20 -9.34 -3.52 2.86
N ASP A 21 -8.06 -3.65 2.49
CA ASP A 21 -7.57 -3.64 1.11
C ASP A 21 -8.30 -4.70 0.27
N ALA A 22 -8.22 -5.97 0.67
CA ALA A 22 -8.83 -7.07 -0.09
C ALA A 22 -10.36 -6.97 -0.19
N LEU A 23 -11.04 -6.42 0.83
CA LEU A 23 -12.49 -6.19 0.82
C LEU A 23 -12.87 -5.01 -0.10
N GLY A 24 -12.05 -3.96 -0.11
CA GLY A 24 -12.25 -2.76 -0.94
C GLY A 24 -11.89 -2.98 -2.42
N MET A 25 -10.95 -3.87 -2.70
CA MET A 25 -10.38 -4.13 -4.03
C MET A 25 -11.42 -4.27 -5.15
N PRO A 26 -12.55 -5.01 -5.01
CA PRO A 26 -13.54 -5.17 -6.07
C PRO A 26 -14.41 -3.93 -6.33
N THR A 27 -14.37 -2.95 -5.43
CA THR A 27 -15.26 -1.77 -5.42
C THR A 27 -14.54 -0.46 -5.70
N GLN A 28 -13.22 -0.47 -5.77
CA GLN A 28 -12.42 0.73 -6.01
C GLN A 28 -12.79 1.41 -7.34
N LEU A 29 -12.76 2.75 -7.35
CA LEU A 29 -13.18 3.59 -8.47
C LEU A 29 -14.67 3.49 -8.87
N LEU A 30 -15.49 2.72 -8.14
CA LEU A 30 -16.92 2.62 -8.38
C LEU A 30 -17.71 3.59 -7.49
N SER A 31 -18.84 4.09 -7.99
CA SER A 31 -19.78 4.84 -7.17
C SER A 31 -20.58 3.90 -6.26
N PRO A 32 -21.11 4.39 -5.12
CA PRO A 32 -21.98 3.59 -4.26
C PRO A 32 -23.18 2.98 -5.00
N ALA A 33 -23.78 3.71 -5.94
CA ALA A 33 -24.88 3.21 -6.76
C ALA A 33 -24.45 2.03 -7.66
N ARG A 34 -23.25 2.13 -8.25
CA ARG A 34 -22.71 1.05 -9.10
C ARG A 34 -22.33 -0.18 -8.27
N ILE A 35 -21.81 0.02 -7.06
CA ILE A 35 -21.54 -1.06 -6.10
C ILE A 35 -22.85 -1.78 -5.76
N ALA A 36 -23.91 -1.04 -5.41
CA ALA A 36 -25.21 -1.61 -5.10
C ALA A 36 -25.82 -2.40 -6.28
N GLU A 37 -25.66 -1.92 -7.51
CA GLU A 37 -26.14 -2.60 -8.72
C GLU A 37 -25.38 -3.91 -9.00
N LEU A 38 -24.05 -3.90 -8.84
CA LEU A 38 -23.19 -5.05 -9.16
C LEU A 38 -23.15 -6.10 -8.06
N TYR A 39 -23.14 -5.67 -6.81
CA TYR A 39 -22.81 -6.49 -5.64
C TYR A 39 -23.88 -6.44 -4.54
N GLY A 40 -24.82 -5.51 -4.59
CA GLY A 40 -25.70 -5.22 -3.46
C GLY A 40 -24.89 -4.68 -2.28
N HIS A 41 -24.81 -5.45 -1.20
CA HIS A 41 -24.01 -5.12 -0.03
C HIS A 41 -22.79 -6.05 0.05
N VAL A 42 -21.58 -5.49 0.02
CA VAL A 42 -20.33 -6.25 0.15
C VAL A 42 -20.07 -6.51 1.63
N ALA A 43 -20.23 -7.76 2.06
CA ALA A 43 -20.01 -8.21 3.43
C ALA A 43 -18.94 -9.30 3.56
N ASP A 44 -18.37 -9.74 2.44
CA ASP A 44 -17.33 -10.78 2.35
C ASP A 44 -16.45 -10.50 1.13
N PHE A 45 -15.36 -11.23 0.98
CA PHE A 45 -14.49 -11.16 -0.18
C PHE A 45 -15.23 -11.60 -1.44
N VAL A 46 -15.32 -10.70 -2.40
CA VAL A 46 -15.92 -10.96 -3.72
C VAL A 46 -14.88 -10.76 -4.82
N ALA A 47 -15.08 -11.40 -5.95
CA ALA A 47 -14.25 -11.15 -7.12
C ALA A 47 -14.69 -9.83 -7.81
N PRO A 48 -13.74 -9.07 -8.38
CA PRO A 48 -14.07 -7.92 -9.23
C PRO A 48 -14.85 -8.39 -10.46
N PHE A 49 -15.80 -7.57 -10.90
CA PHE A 49 -16.60 -7.89 -12.09
C PHE A 49 -15.71 -7.92 -13.34
N ALA A 50 -16.11 -8.66 -14.37
CA ALA A 50 -15.26 -8.93 -15.54
C ALA A 50 -14.75 -7.67 -16.30
N GLY A 51 -15.42 -6.54 -16.16
CA GLY A 51 -15.07 -5.26 -16.77
C GLY A 51 -14.47 -4.23 -15.79
N HIS A 52 -14.02 -4.67 -14.61
CA HIS A 52 -13.48 -3.76 -13.60
C HIS A 52 -12.27 -2.99 -14.15
N PRO A 53 -12.16 -1.66 -13.92
CA PRO A 53 -11.15 -0.83 -14.59
C PRO A 53 -9.71 -1.20 -14.23
N VAL A 54 -9.44 -1.56 -12.96
CA VAL A 54 -8.07 -1.76 -12.46
C VAL A 54 -7.83 -3.17 -11.87
N SER A 55 -8.83 -3.74 -11.20
CA SER A 55 -8.75 -5.06 -10.55
C SER A 55 -9.20 -6.25 -11.40
N LYS A 56 -9.43 -6.08 -12.70
CA LYS A 56 -9.93 -7.17 -13.56
C LYS A 56 -9.01 -8.40 -13.49
N GLY A 57 -9.61 -9.57 -13.23
CA GLY A 57 -8.92 -10.85 -13.21
C GLY A 57 -8.30 -11.23 -11.87
N LEU A 58 -8.37 -10.35 -10.86
CA LEU A 58 -8.01 -10.72 -9.48
C LEU A 58 -9.05 -11.67 -8.88
N LEU A 59 -8.61 -12.48 -7.92
CA LEU A 59 -9.49 -13.38 -7.16
C LEU A 59 -10.07 -12.65 -5.94
N ALA A 60 -11.18 -13.15 -5.42
CA ALA A 60 -11.70 -12.69 -4.13
C ALA A 60 -10.63 -12.82 -3.04
N GLY A 61 -10.43 -11.77 -2.25
CA GLY A 61 -9.45 -11.77 -1.16
C GLY A 61 -8.02 -11.40 -1.60
N THR A 62 -7.80 -11.04 -2.88
CA THR A 62 -6.50 -10.57 -3.35
C THR A 62 -6.21 -9.18 -2.79
N ILE A 63 -5.08 -9.02 -2.11
CA ILE A 63 -4.53 -7.72 -1.67
C ILE A 63 -4.02 -6.90 -2.87
N THR A 64 -3.92 -5.58 -2.71
CA THR A 64 -3.36 -4.68 -3.73
C THR A 64 -2.08 -4.00 -3.25
N ASP A 65 -1.70 -2.93 -3.95
CA ASP A 65 -0.50 -2.15 -3.69
C ASP A 65 -0.46 -1.53 -2.29
N ASP A 66 -1.60 -1.27 -1.65
CA ASP A 66 -1.71 -0.83 -0.26
C ASP A 66 -0.97 -1.79 0.69
N THR A 67 -1.36 -3.07 0.69
CA THR A 67 -0.75 -4.07 1.57
C THR A 67 0.66 -4.43 1.12
N GLU A 68 0.89 -4.58 -0.18
CA GLU A 68 2.22 -4.94 -0.69
C GLU A 68 3.28 -3.90 -0.32
N GLN A 69 2.96 -2.60 -0.47
CA GLN A 69 3.89 -1.53 -0.11
C GLN A 69 4.01 -1.36 1.41
N ALA A 70 2.96 -1.64 2.20
CA ALA A 70 3.07 -1.66 3.66
C ALA A 70 4.04 -2.76 4.13
N LEU A 71 3.91 -3.98 3.59
CA LEU A 71 4.82 -5.09 3.93
C LEU A 71 6.25 -4.81 3.47
N LEU A 72 6.42 -4.20 2.29
CA LEU A 72 7.72 -3.77 1.78
C LEU A 72 8.36 -2.73 2.71
N LEU A 73 7.61 -1.71 3.13
CA LEU A 73 8.10 -0.69 4.06
C LEU A 73 8.50 -1.30 5.40
N GLY A 74 7.68 -2.22 5.93
CA GLY A 74 8.00 -2.96 7.17
C GLY A 74 9.31 -3.73 7.06
N ARG A 75 9.56 -4.40 5.93
CA ARG A 75 10.84 -5.08 5.67
C ARG A 75 12.01 -4.10 5.68
N ILE A 76 11.89 -2.97 4.99
CA ILE A 76 12.96 -1.96 4.97
C ILE A 76 13.26 -1.42 6.37
N LEU A 77 12.22 -1.14 7.16
CA LEU A 77 12.38 -0.68 8.54
C LEU A 77 13.16 -1.68 9.41
N ILE A 78 12.85 -2.98 9.29
CA ILE A 78 13.56 -4.04 10.02
C ILE A 78 15.02 -4.15 9.57
N GLU A 79 15.28 -4.00 8.27
CA GLU A 79 16.62 -4.15 7.69
C GLU A 79 17.53 -2.93 7.90
N SER A 80 16.97 -1.73 8.14
CA SER A 80 17.74 -0.48 8.14
C SER A 80 18.49 -0.18 9.45
N GLY A 81 18.27 -0.96 10.52
CA GLY A 81 18.96 -0.78 11.80
C GLY A 81 18.58 0.53 12.51
N ASP A 82 19.58 1.35 12.87
CA ASP A 82 19.41 2.56 13.70
C ASP A 82 18.84 3.78 12.95
N GLY A 83 18.62 3.69 11.64
CA GLY A 83 18.10 4.80 10.83
C GLY A 83 17.32 4.31 9.62
N PHE A 84 16.58 5.20 8.96
CA PHE A 84 15.84 4.84 7.75
C PHE A 84 16.73 4.90 6.50
N ASP A 85 16.97 3.76 5.85
CA ASP A 85 17.72 3.69 4.60
C ASP A 85 16.83 4.10 3.42
N HIS A 86 16.82 5.41 3.13
CA HIS A 86 16.02 5.98 2.04
C HIS A 86 16.40 5.41 0.67
N ALA A 87 17.68 5.12 0.43
CA ALA A 87 18.12 4.59 -0.86
C ALA A 87 17.62 3.16 -1.07
N ARG A 88 17.71 2.31 -0.04
CA ARG A 88 17.13 0.96 -0.05
C ARG A 88 15.63 1.00 -0.26
N TRP A 89 14.91 1.90 0.41
CA TRP A 89 13.48 2.08 0.21
C TRP A 89 13.11 2.40 -1.24
N VAL A 90 13.81 3.36 -1.85
CA VAL A 90 13.58 3.74 -3.24
C VAL A 90 13.85 2.55 -4.18
N ASN A 91 14.99 1.87 -4.02
CA ASN A 91 15.31 0.71 -4.85
C ASN A 91 14.28 -0.41 -4.70
N ALA A 92 13.83 -0.69 -3.48
CA ALA A 92 12.81 -1.70 -3.22
C ALA A 92 11.47 -1.36 -3.91
N LEU A 93 11.06 -0.08 -3.92
CA LEU A 93 9.87 0.36 -4.65
C LEU A 93 10.03 0.21 -6.18
N LEU A 94 11.21 0.52 -6.72
CA LEU A 94 11.49 0.34 -8.15
C LEU A 94 11.47 -1.14 -8.54
N ASP A 95 12.01 -2.01 -7.69
CA ASP A 95 12.06 -3.45 -7.91
C ASP A 95 10.65 -4.05 -7.88
N TRP A 96 9.88 -3.71 -6.86
CA TRP A 96 8.46 -4.08 -6.73
C TRP A 96 7.65 -3.60 -7.96
N GLU A 97 7.85 -2.36 -8.42
CA GLU A 97 7.14 -1.84 -9.59
C GLU A 97 7.42 -2.66 -10.87
N ARG A 98 8.69 -3.06 -11.07
CA ARG A 98 9.06 -3.93 -12.21
C ARG A 98 8.37 -5.28 -12.13
N GLU A 99 8.24 -5.86 -10.94
CA GLU A 99 7.49 -7.09 -10.72
C GLU A 99 6.00 -6.90 -11.01
N VAL A 100 5.40 -5.78 -10.57
CA VAL A 100 4.00 -5.46 -10.84
C VAL A 100 3.73 -5.31 -12.34
N LYS A 101 4.64 -4.65 -13.08
CA LYS A 101 4.59 -4.56 -14.54
C LYS A 101 4.67 -5.93 -15.19
N ALA A 102 5.59 -6.79 -14.73
CA ALA A 102 5.79 -8.13 -15.27
C ALA A 102 4.57 -9.06 -15.11
N ARG A 103 3.81 -8.91 -14.03
CA ARG A 103 2.54 -9.66 -13.81
C ARG A 103 1.31 -9.03 -14.47
N GLY A 104 1.46 -7.89 -15.17
CA GLY A 104 0.37 -7.22 -15.87
C GLY A 104 -0.62 -6.50 -14.96
N SER A 105 -0.25 -6.18 -13.72
CA SER A 105 -1.13 -5.53 -12.73
C SER A 105 -0.81 -4.05 -12.52
N TYR A 106 -0.19 -3.40 -13.51
CA TYR A 106 0.30 -2.02 -13.38
C TYR A 106 -0.82 -0.99 -13.18
N ASP A 107 -2.03 -1.30 -13.64
CA ASP A 107 -3.20 -0.42 -13.49
C ASP A 107 -3.72 -0.36 -12.04
N LEU A 108 -3.25 -1.24 -11.15
CA LEU A 108 -3.53 -1.15 -9.71
C LEU A 108 -2.78 0.02 -9.04
N LEU A 109 -1.69 0.52 -9.62
CA LEU A 109 -0.93 1.60 -9.00
C LEU A 109 -1.65 2.94 -9.12
N GLY A 110 -1.77 3.61 -7.97
CA GLY A 110 -2.24 5.00 -7.93
C GLY A 110 -1.40 5.94 -8.81
N PRO A 111 -2.03 6.96 -9.43
CA PRO A 111 -1.39 7.80 -10.43
C PRO A 111 -0.21 8.62 -9.87
N SER A 112 -0.23 9.03 -8.61
CA SER A 112 0.87 9.80 -8.01
C SER A 112 2.10 8.92 -7.75
N THR A 113 1.91 7.69 -7.27
CA THR A 113 2.99 6.71 -7.08
C THR A 113 3.65 6.36 -8.41
N LYS A 114 2.83 6.09 -9.44
CA LYS A 114 3.29 5.86 -10.81
C LYS A 114 4.13 7.03 -11.35
N ARG A 115 3.64 8.27 -11.23
CA ARG A 115 4.41 9.46 -11.65
C ARG A 115 5.74 9.60 -10.91
N ALA A 116 5.76 9.36 -9.61
CA ALA A 116 6.98 9.48 -8.81
C ALA A 116 8.02 8.42 -9.22
N ILE A 117 7.59 7.16 -9.41
CA ILE A 117 8.49 6.08 -9.83
C ILE A 117 9.01 6.32 -11.26
N ASP A 118 8.13 6.71 -12.19
CA ASP A 118 8.52 7.04 -13.56
C ASP A 118 9.51 8.22 -13.59
N ALA A 119 9.35 9.23 -12.72
CA ALA A 119 10.30 10.33 -12.59
C ALA A 119 11.68 9.87 -12.07
N ILE A 120 11.71 8.97 -11.07
CA ILE A 120 12.95 8.39 -10.55
C ILE A 120 13.66 7.59 -11.63
N ASN A 121 12.93 6.75 -12.39
CA ASN A 121 13.48 5.99 -13.51
C ASN A 121 14.07 6.90 -14.61
N ASN A 122 13.58 8.13 -14.74
CA ASN A 122 14.08 9.15 -15.67
C ASN A 122 15.19 10.04 -15.06
N GLY A 123 15.72 9.71 -13.88
CA GLY A 123 16.86 10.39 -13.27
C GLY A 123 16.51 11.56 -12.35
N VAL A 124 15.23 11.77 -12.02
CA VAL A 124 14.83 12.77 -11.01
C VAL A 124 15.20 12.24 -9.62
N PRO A 125 15.85 13.04 -8.75
CA PRO A 125 16.12 12.64 -7.37
C PRO A 125 14.82 12.24 -6.64
N ALA A 126 14.87 11.15 -5.87
CA ALA A 126 13.69 10.60 -5.18
C ALA A 126 13.03 11.60 -4.22
N GLN A 127 13.81 12.50 -3.63
CA GLN A 127 13.35 13.56 -2.74
C GLN A 127 12.47 14.60 -3.46
N GLU A 128 12.62 14.72 -4.77
CA GLU A 128 11.87 15.66 -5.62
C GLU A 128 10.71 14.96 -6.34
N ALA A 129 10.92 13.70 -6.75
CA ALA A 129 9.98 12.94 -7.57
C ALA A 129 8.58 12.76 -6.95
N GLY A 130 8.49 12.68 -5.62
CA GLY A 130 7.23 12.50 -4.89
C GLY A 130 6.60 13.78 -4.32
N ARG A 131 7.24 14.95 -4.48
CA ARG A 131 6.88 16.17 -3.73
C ARG A 131 5.48 16.69 -4.00
N SER A 132 4.95 16.48 -5.20
CA SER A 132 3.62 16.92 -5.63
C SER A 132 2.56 15.81 -5.58
N GLY A 133 2.81 14.74 -4.82
CA GLY A 133 1.84 13.69 -4.58
C GLY A 133 0.57 14.22 -3.91
N ASP A 134 -0.57 13.89 -4.48
CA ASP A 134 -1.91 14.40 -4.13
C ASP A 134 -2.92 13.28 -3.83
N THR A 135 -2.44 12.04 -3.74
CA THR A 135 -3.25 10.85 -3.43
C THR A 135 -2.82 10.22 -2.10
N ASN A 136 -3.53 9.18 -1.66
CA ASN A 136 -3.29 8.47 -0.41
C ASN A 136 -2.08 7.51 -0.43
N GLY A 137 -1.30 7.44 -1.52
CA GLY A 137 -0.24 6.44 -1.72
C GLY A 137 0.81 6.37 -0.60
N ALA A 138 1.11 7.48 0.07
CA ALA A 138 1.98 7.49 1.24
C ALA A 138 1.25 7.06 2.53
N ALA A 139 0.00 7.48 2.69
CA ALA A 139 -0.79 7.24 3.90
C ALA A 139 -1.24 5.78 4.03
N MET A 140 -1.62 5.14 2.92
CA MET A 140 -2.15 3.76 2.93
C MET A 140 -1.14 2.71 3.44
N ARG A 141 0.16 3.01 3.35
CA ARG A 141 1.25 2.09 3.69
C ARG A 141 1.98 2.40 5.01
N ILE A 142 1.49 3.35 5.81
CA ILE A 142 2.26 3.92 6.94
C ILE A 142 2.20 3.07 8.23
N ALA A 143 1.31 2.08 8.32
CA ALA A 143 1.11 1.28 9.53
C ALA A 143 2.41 0.72 10.15
N PRO A 144 3.39 0.19 9.38
CA PRO A 144 4.66 -0.27 9.94
C PRO A 144 5.45 0.81 10.68
N VAL A 145 5.42 2.06 10.20
CA VAL A 145 6.07 3.19 10.87
C VAL A 145 5.37 3.47 12.19
N GLY A 146 4.03 3.51 12.20
CA GLY A 146 3.26 3.71 13.43
C GLY A 146 3.47 2.62 14.48
N ILE A 147 3.76 1.38 14.05
CA ILE A 147 4.07 0.26 14.95
C ILE A 147 5.49 0.36 15.52
N MET A 148 6.45 0.82 14.72
CA MET A 148 7.86 0.89 15.12
C MET A 148 8.17 2.12 15.98
N MET A 149 7.46 3.22 15.77
CA MET A 149 7.72 4.49 16.46
C MET A 149 7.10 4.51 17.87
N PRO A 150 7.75 5.18 18.84
CA PRO A 150 7.15 5.41 20.15
C PRO A 150 5.88 6.27 20.01
N LEU A 151 4.94 6.05 20.92
CA LEU A 151 3.69 6.83 21.02
C LEU A 151 3.95 8.27 21.45
N GLU A 152 4.97 8.48 22.28
CA GLU A 152 5.41 9.80 22.70
C GLU A 152 6.22 10.46 21.57
N PRO A 153 6.03 11.78 21.34
CA PRO A 153 6.86 12.52 20.41
C PRO A 153 8.34 12.32 20.73
N LEU A 154 9.16 12.13 19.69
CA LEU A 154 10.60 12.23 19.87
C LEU A 154 10.93 13.67 20.29
N ASP A 155 11.89 13.81 21.22
CA ASP A 155 12.45 15.12 21.54
C ASP A 155 12.91 15.79 20.23
N ALA A 156 12.69 17.10 20.11
CA ALA A 156 13.11 17.83 18.93
C ALA A 156 14.63 17.71 18.75
N PHE A 157 15.05 17.16 17.61
CA PHE A 157 16.45 17.10 17.19
C PHE A 157 16.96 18.48 16.73
#